data_AF-A0A3S2VF10-F1
#
_entry.id   AF-A0A3S2VF10-F1
#
_cell.length_a   1.000
_cell.length_b   1.000
_cell.length_c   1.000
_cell.angle_alpha   90.00
_cell.angle_beta   90.00
_cell.angle_gamma   90.00
#
_symmetry.space_group_name_H-M   'P 1'
#
loop_
_entity.id
_entity.type
_entity.pdbx_description
1 polymer ?
#
loop_
_entity_poly.entity_id
_entity_poly.type
_entity_poly.pdbx_seq_one_letter_code
_entity_poly.pdbx_strand_id
1 'polypeptide(L)'
;MTQAAPAGFLTVGEAAARLGVSRLKLREAVARRLIPARRDNEGQLRVDLDAAPPDLADRLAGSEMSAGDLLDMLFDEVEELQAQVAEKDAERLALVGLIERQADALDRAAALMPGDTGGTERALALMETAGARLEASLGQTARYDDLLARAAALAERGAAAEAGAERAFALLDAAVAAAERAEGDRTRAAEMLGRALEGAERLEGELARRDATIAQQQSLIDRVMAMAERAAALAPAPRRRGVLGWFKGQK
;
A
#
# COMPACT_ATOMS: atom_id res chain seq x y z
N MET A 1 -27.60 -4.05 12.26
CA MET A 1 -27.05 -4.68 13.47
C MET A 1 -25.61 -5.00 13.17
N THR A 2 -24.69 -4.12 13.56
CA THR A 2 -23.25 -4.28 13.38
C THR A 2 -22.81 -5.37 14.36
N GLN A 3 -22.38 -6.52 13.83
CA GLN A 3 -21.87 -7.62 14.62
C GLN A 3 -20.60 -7.11 15.32
N ALA A 4 -20.67 -6.90 16.64
CA ALA A 4 -19.51 -6.52 17.42
C ALA A 4 -18.46 -7.62 17.25
N ALA A 5 -17.29 -7.25 16.71
CA ALA A 5 -16.16 -8.18 16.58
C ALA A 5 -15.93 -8.84 17.96
N PRO A 6 -15.72 -10.17 18.02
CA PRO A 6 -15.43 -10.83 19.29
C PRO A 6 -14.29 -10.09 19.95
N ALA A 7 -14.50 -9.64 21.18
CA ALA A 7 -13.55 -8.84 21.91
C ALA A 7 -12.27 -9.67 22.12
N GLY A 8 -11.30 -9.41 21.24
CA GLY A 8 -10.08 -10.15 21.12
C GLY A 8 -9.01 -9.54 22.02
N PHE A 9 -8.10 -10.42 22.44
CA PHE A 9 -6.80 -10.00 22.94
C PHE A 9 -6.13 -9.06 21.92
N LEU A 10 -5.89 -7.81 22.31
CA LEU A 10 -5.30 -6.76 21.49
C LEU A 10 -3.77 -6.71 21.68
N THR A 11 -3.03 -6.16 20.72
CA THR A 11 -1.63 -5.77 20.99
C THR A 11 -1.57 -4.72 22.10
N VAL A 12 -0.42 -4.61 22.77
CA VAL A 12 -0.18 -3.55 23.77
C VAL A 12 -0.42 -2.16 23.17
N GLY A 13 0.03 -1.92 21.93
CA GLY A 13 -0.17 -0.64 21.24
C GLY A 13 -1.64 -0.29 21.02
N GLU A 14 -2.42 -1.22 20.45
CA GLU A 14 -3.86 -1.02 20.21
C GLU A 14 -4.63 -0.83 21.52
N ALA A 15 -4.30 -1.63 22.54
CA ALA A 15 -4.94 -1.55 23.83
C ALA A 15 -4.63 -0.22 24.54
N ALA A 16 -3.38 0.23 24.47
CA ALA A 16 -2.94 1.51 25.04
C ALA A 16 -3.65 2.69 24.34
N ALA A 17 -3.73 2.66 23.01
CA ALA A 17 -4.45 3.66 22.23
C ALA A 17 -5.94 3.70 22.58
N ARG A 18 -6.58 2.54 22.76
CA ARG A 18 -8.00 2.45 23.11
C ARG A 18 -8.32 2.94 24.52
N LEU A 19 -7.39 2.76 25.45
CA LEU A 19 -7.51 3.24 26.83
C LEU A 19 -7.03 4.69 27.01
N GLY A 20 -6.36 5.27 26.02
CA GLY A 20 -5.75 6.61 26.14
C GLY A 20 -4.60 6.66 27.14
N VAL A 21 -3.86 5.56 27.30
CA VAL A 21 -2.71 5.45 28.22
C VAL A 21 -1.43 5.13 27.43
N SER A 22 -0.26 5.32 28.04
CA SER A 22 1.00 4.91 27.41
C SER A 22 1.16 3.40 27.39
N ARG A 23 1.87 2.86 26.39
CA ARG A 23 2.21 1.42 26.31
C ARG A 23 2.91 0.93 27.57
N LEU A 24 3.81 1.74 28.13
CA LEU A 24 4.52 1.44 29.38
C LEU A 24 3.55 1.29 30.56
N LYS A 25 2.58 2.20 30.74
CA LYS A 25 1.56 2.08 31.79
C LYS A 25 0.68 0.84 31.62
N LEU A 26 0.40 0.47 30.37
CA LEU A 26 -0.37 -0.75 30.11
C LEU A 26 0.44 -2.01 30.44
N ARG A 27 1.72 -2.05 30.09
CA ARG A 27 2.62 -3.15 30.50
C ARG A 27 2.79 -3.24 32.01
N GLU A 28 2.86 -2.11 32.69
CA GLU A 28 2.84 -2.03 34.15
C GLU A 28 1.56 -2.65 34.73
N ALA A 29 0.39 -2.33 34.16
CA ALA A 29 -0.86 -2.96 34.57
C ALA A 29 -0.84 -4.49 34.41
N VAL A 30 -0.28 -4.97 33.30
CA VAL A 30 -0.13 -6.40 33.02
C VAL A 30 0.85 -7.06 34.00
N ALA A 31 2.01 -6.45 34.25
CA ALA A 31 3.01 -6.96 35.20
C ALA A 31 2.45 -7.08 36.62
N ARG A 32 1.59 -6.13 37.01
CA ARG A 32 0.83 -6.15 38.28
C ARG A 32 -0.36 -7.10 38.29
N ARG A 33 -0.59 -7.82 37.19
CA ARG A 33 -1.75 -8.73 37.00
C ARG A 33 -3.10 -8.02 37.17
N LEU A 34 -3.16 -6.71 36.89
CA LEU A 34 -4.40 -5.93 36.91
C LEU A 34 -5.26 -6.20 35.68
N ILE A 35 -4.62 -6.59 34.58
CA ILE A 35 -5.29 -6.95 33.33
C ILE A 35 -4.76 -8.31 32.87
N PRO A 36 -5.63 -9.26 32.49
CA PRO A 36 -5.20 -10.51 31.90
C PRO A 36 -4.43 -10.25 30.60
N ALA A 37 -3.29 -10.93 30.46
CA ALA A 37 -2.51 -10.91 29.23
C ALA A 37 -1.98 -12.31 28.93
N ARG A 38 -1.69 -12.56 27.65
CA ARG A 38 -1.05 -13.78 27.17
C ARG A 38 -0.07 -13.43 26.07
N ARG A 39 0.97 -14.24 25.89
CA ARG A 39 1.79 -14.16 24.68
C ARG A 39 1.13 -14.97 23.56
N ASP A 40 1.17 -14.46 22.34
CA ASP A 40 0.72 -15.21 21.16
C ASP A 40 1.81 -16.17 20.66
N ASN A 41 1.58 -16.81 19.49
CA ASN A 41 2.54 -17.74 18.89
C ASN A 41 3.82 -17.07 18.40
N GLU A 42 3.83 -15.74 18.28
CA GLU A 42 4.98 -14.92 17.90
C GLU A 42 5.70 -14.37 19.13
N GLY A 43 5.23 -14.72 20.33
CA GLY A 43 5.78 -14.22 21.60
C GLY A 43 5.33 -12.80 21.94
N GLN A 44 4.46 -12.16 21.14
CA GLN A 44 3.99 -10.81 21.39
C GLN A 44 2.97 -10.79 22.52
N LEU A 45 3.06 -9.76 23.38
CA LEU A 45 2.13 -9.61 24.49
C LEU A 45 0.77 -9.13 23.98
N ARG A 46 -0.29 -9.90 24.29
CA ARG A 46 -1.67 -9.56 23.97
C ARG A 46 -2.48 -9.35 25.24
N VAL A 47 -3.27 -8.28 25.27
CA VAL A 47 -3.99 -7.79 26.45
C VAL A 47 -5.49 -7.93 26.24
N ASP A 48 -6.19 -8.48 27.23
CA ASP A 48 -7.65 -8.57 27.25
C ASP A 48 -8.25 -7.34 27.93
N LEU A 49 -8.77 -6.41 27.14
CA LEU A 49 -9.37 -5.18 27.66
C LEU A 49 -10.75 -5.36 28.27
N ASP A 50 -11.48 -6.43 27.93
CA ASP A 50 -12.82 -6.65 28.47
C ASP A 50 -12.77 -7.05 29.95
N ALA A 51 -11.65 -7.67 30.35
CA ALA A 51 -11.37 -7.99 31.74
C ALA A 51 -10.64 -6.86 32.50
N ALA A 52 -10.41 -5.70 31.86
CA ALA A 52 -9.77 -4.58 32.53
C ALA A 52 -10.70 -3.94 33.57
N PRO A 53 -10.23 -3.69 34.80
CA PRO A 53 -11.03 -3.02 35.82
C PRO A 53 -11.36 -1.57 35.39
N PRO A 54 -12.58 -1.07 35.65
CA PRO A 54 -12.97 0.29 35.27
C PRO A 54 -12.17 1.37 36.01
N ASP A 55 -11.60 1.04 37.17
CA ASP A 55 -10.74 1.87 38.02
C ASP A 55 -9.24 1.66 37.75
N LEU A 56 -8.87 1.17 36.56
CA LEU A 56 -7.47 0.85 36.21
C LEU A 56 -6.52 2.03 36.42
N ALA A 57 -6.92 3.24 36.04
CA ALA A 57 -6.08 4.43 36.17
C ALA A 57 -5.74 4.75 37.63
N ASP A 58 -6.73 4.63 38.53
CA ASP A 58 -6.56 4.88 39.97
C ASP A 58 -5.65 3.83 40.61
N ARG A 59 -5.80 2.56 40.18
CA ARG A 59 -4.95 1.45 40.65
C ARG A 59 -3.50 1.58 40.21
N LEU A 60 -3.25 2.16 39.04
CA LEU A 60 -1.89 2.40 38.56
C LEU A 60 -1.19 3.51 39.35
N ALA A 61 -1.92 4.53 39.81
CA ALA A 61 -1.36 5.66 40.55
C ALA A 61 -0.83 5.31 41.95
N GLY A 62 -1.29 4.21 42.55
CA GLY A 62 -1.06 3.90 43.97
C GLY A 62 0.18 3.05 44.28
N SER A 63 0.93 2.59 43.30
CA SER A 63 2.10 1.73 43.52
C SER A 63 3.24 2.18 42.62
N GLU A 64 4.44 2.23 43.17
CA GLU A 64 5.68 2.46 42.42
C GLU A 64 6.26 1.11 41.99
N MET A 65 6.69 1.01 40.73
CA MET A 65 7.40 -0.17 40.23
C MET A 65 8.89 -0.05 40.61
N SER A 66 9.56 -1.17 40.86
CA SER A 66 11.00 -1.11 41.10
C SER A 66 11.72 -0.64 39.82
N ALA A 67 12.84 0.06 39.97
CA ALA A 67 13.62 0.53 38.82
C ALA A 67 14.10 -0.63 37.93
N GLY A 68 14.36 -1.81 38.52
CA GLY A 68 14.75 -3.02 37.78
C GLY A 68 13.61 -3.53 36.89
N ASP A 69 12.40 -3.67 37.46
CA ASP A 69 11.24 -4.12 36.69
C ASP A 69 10.91 -3.17 35.53
N LEU A 70 11.12 -1.86 35.73
CA LEU A 70 10.89 -0.84 34.71
C LEU A 70 11.91 -0.95 33.58
N LEU A 71 13.18 -1.20 33.90
CA LEU A 71 14.22 -1.43 32.90
C LEU A 71 13.92 -2.69 32.09
N ASP A 72 13.60 -3.81 32.73
CA ASP A 72 13.26 -5.06 32.04
C ASP A 72 12.06 -4.87 31.09
N MET A 73 11.05 -4.13 31.52
CA MET A 73 9.88 -3.81 30.70
C MET A 73 10.20 -2.90 29.51
N LEU A 74 11.13 -1.96 29.67
CA LEU A 74 11.62 -1.11 28.59
C LEU A 74 12.43 -1.92 27.58
N PHE A 75 13.24 -2.89 28.01
CA PHE A 75 13.94 -3.79 27.10
C PHE A 75 12.97 -4.64 26.27
N ASP A 76 11.96 -5.23 26.91
CA ASP A 76 10.89 -5.97 26.22
C ASP A 76 10.16 -5.09 25.18
N GLU A 77 9.88 -3.83 25.50
CA GLU A 77 9.25 -2.87 24.58
C GLU A 77 10.18 -2.51 23.41
N VAL A 78 11.48 -2.28 23.67
CA VAL A 78 12.46 -1.99 22.62
C VAL A 78 12.61 -3.19 21.67
N GLU A 79 12.69 -4.41 22.19
CA GLU A 79 12.79 -5.63 21.37
C GLU A 79 11.54 -5.82 20.50
N GLU A 80 10.34 -5.63 21.07
CA GLU A 80 9.09 -5.68 20.31
C GLU A 80 9.02 -4.61 19.22
N LEU A 81 9.41 -3.37 19.53
CA LEU A 81 9.43 -2.28 18.56
C LEU A 81 10.45 -2.54 17.44
N GLN A 82 11.62 -3.08 17.76
CA GLN A 82 12.61 -3.48 16.76
C GLN A 82 12.09 -4.56 15.82
N ALA A 83 11.40 -5.58 16.36
CA ALA A 83 10.76 -6.61 15.56
C ALA A 83 9.69 -6.03 14.61
N GLN A 84 8.85 -5.12 15.12
CA GLN A 84 7.82 -4.43 14.31
C GLN A 84 8.44 -3.58 13.20
N VAL A 85 9.53 -2.86 13.48
CA VAL A 85 10.25 -2.08 12.47
C VAL A 85 10.82 -3.00 11.38
N ALA A 86 11.47 -4.10 11.78
CA ALA A 86 12.04 -5.06 10.83
C ALA A 86 10.97 -5.70 9.93
N GLU A 87 9.81 -6.06 10.48
CA GLU A 87 8.67 -6.56 9.72
C GLU A 87 8.17 -5.52 8.72
N LYS A 88 8.03 -4.26 9.15
CA LYS A 88 7.57 -3.17 8.29
C LYS A 88 8.56 -2.83 7.18
N ASP A 89 9.86 -2.96 7.43
CA ASP A 89 10.88 -2.81 6.39
C ASP A 89 10.83 -3.96 5.37
N ALA A 90 10.59 -5.20 5.82
CA ALA A 90 10.38 -6.32 4.92
C ALA A 90 9.13 -6.13 4.04
N GLU A 91 8.01 -5.70 4.63
CA GLU A 91 6.77 -5.36 3.92
C GLU A 91 7.02 -4.25 2.88
N ARG A 92 7.77 -3.21 3.27
CA ARG A 92 8.11 -2.10 2.37
C ARG A 92 8.96 -2.57 1.19
N LEU A 93 9.99 -3.37 1.42
CA LEU A 93 10.81 -3.94 0.35
C LEU A 93 9.97 -4.79 -0.61
N ALA A 94 9.01 -5.55 -0.09
CA ALA A 94 8.09 -6.31 -0.92
C ALA A 94 7.19 -5.41 -1.79
N LEU A 95 6.68 -4.30 -1.25
CA LEU A 95 5.87 -3.32 -1.98
C LEU A 95 6.68 -2.59 -3.05
N VAL A 96 7.92 -2.19 -2.74
CA VAL A 96 8.84 -1.59 -3.74
C VAL A 96 9.04 -2.56 -4.91
N GLY A 97 9.36 -3.82 -4.62
CA GLY A 97 9.53 -4.82 -5.67
C GLY A 97 8.25 -5.10 -6.47
N LEU A 98 7.05 -4.95 -5.87
CA LEU A 98 5.79 -5.05 -6.61
C LEU A 98 5.60 -3.89 -7.58
N ILE A 99 5.88 -2.67 -7.15
CA ILE A 99 5.78 -1.47 -7.99
C ILE A 99 6.76 -1.54 -9.17
N GLU A 100 8.00 -1.98 -8.94
CA GLU A 100 8.99 -2.18 -10.01
C GLU A 100 8.46 -3.18 -11.06
N ARG A 101 7.93 -4.33 -10.63
CA ARG A 101 7.36 -5.32 -11.56
C ARG A 101 6.14 -4.78 -12.33
N GLN A 102 5.34 -3.93 -11.70
CA GLN A 102 4.19 -3.30 -12.35
C GLN A 102 4.62 -2.24 -13.36
N ALA A 103 5.64 -1.43 -13.04
CA ALA A 103 6.24 -0.48 -13.97
C ALA A 103 6.78 -1.19 -15.22
N ASP A 104 7.56 -2.27 -15.03
CA ASP A 104 8.05 -3.11 -16.12
C ASP A 104 6.92 -3.70 -16.99
N ALA A 105 5.80 -4.08 -16.37
CA ALA A 105 4.65 -4.62 -17.09
C ALA A 105 3.95 -3.53 -17.93
N LEU A 106 3.80 -2.33 -17.39
CA LEU A 106 3.26 -1.18 -18.11
C LEU A 106 4.17 -0.75 -19.27
N ASP A 107 5.49 -0.73 -19.08
CA ASP A 107 6.46 -0.42 -20.14
C ASP A 107 6.36 -1.41 -21.30
N ARG A 108 6.23 -2.71 -21.00
CA ARG A 108 5.98 -3.74 -22.02
C ARG A 108 4.64 -3.54 -22.73
N ALA A 109 3.58 -3.22 -22.00
CA ALA A 109 2.28 -2.95 -22.59
C ALA A 109 2.30 -1.69 -23.48
N ALA A 110 3.02 -0.65 -23.05
CA ALA A 110 3.24 0.58 -23.82
C ALA A 110 3.93 0.29 -25.16
N ALA A 111 4.98 -0.54 -25.14
CA ALA A 111 5.73 -0.93 -26.33
C ALA A 111 4.89 -1.74 -27.34
N LEU A 112 3.84 -2.44 -26.86
CA LEU A 112 2.96 -3.27 -27.69
C LEU A 112 1.73 -2.51 -28.23
N MET A 113 1.41 -1.33 -27.70
CA MET A 113 0.25 -0.53 -28.12
C MET A 113 0.66 0.67 -28.99
N PRO A 114 0.66 0.56 -30.33
CA PRO A 114 0.85 1.71 -31.19
C PRO A 114 -0.42 2.59 -31.18
N GLY A 115 -0.40 3.69 -30.44
CA GLY A 115 -1.31 4.83 -30.67
C GLY A 115 -2.13 5.38 -29.50
N ASP A 116 -2.09 4.79 -28.30
CA ASP A 116 -2.79 5.33 -27.11
C ASP A 116 -1.78 5.65 -25.99
N THR A 117 -0.96 6.69 -26.20
CA THR A 117 0.14 7.06 -25.29
C THR A 117 -0.33 7.75 -24.01
N GLY A 118 -1.48 8.43 -24.04
CA GLY A 118 -1.91 9.31 -22.96
C GLY A 118 -2.45 8.61 -21.70
N GLY A 119 -2.87 7.35 -21.81
CA GLY A 119 -3.25 6.52 -20.65
C GLY A 119 -2.03 5.95 -19.94
N THR A 120 -1.09 5.42 -20.74
CA THR A 120 0.15 4.80 -20.27
C THR A 120 1.10 5.82 -19.63
N GLU A 121 1.25 7.00 -20.22
CA GLU A 121 2.04 8.10 -19.63
C GLU A 121 1.49 8.53 -18.26
N ARG A 122 0.17 8.58 -18.08
CA ARG A 122 -0.45 8.91 -16.78
C ARG A 122 -0.24 7.82 -15.74
N ALA A 123 -0.32 6.55 -16.13
CA ALA A 123 -0.06 5.44 -15.24
C ALA A 123 1.42 5.40 -14.81
N LEU A 124 2.35 5.61 -15.74
CA LEU A 124 3.78 5.70 -15.46
C LEU A 124 4.09 6.88 -14.53
N ALA A 125 3.52 8.07 -14.77
CA ALA A 125 3.71 9.23 -13.89
C ALA A 125 3.17 9.00 -12.47
N LEU A 126 2.06 8.28 -12.31
CA LEU A 126 1.53 7.89 -11.00
C LEU A 126 2.45 6.90 -10.29
N MET A 127 3.01 5.93 -11.00
CA MET A 127 3.99 4.98 -10.45
C MET A 127 5.30 5.67 -10.06
N GLU A 128 5.82 6.56 -10.89
CA GLU A 128 7.01 7.36 -10.58
C GLU A 128 6.79 8.21 -9.32
N THR A 129 5.62 8.84 -9.20
CA THR A 129 5.24 9.59 -7.99
C THR A 129 5.13 8.68 -6.76
N ALA A 130 4.57 7.48 -6.90
CA ALA A 130 4.48 6.50 -5.82
C ALA A 130 5.87 5.99 -5.40
N GLY A 131 6.74 5.69 -6.37
CA GLY A 131 8.13 5.28 -6.15
C GLY A 131 8.93 6.35 -5.41
N ALA A 132 8.88 7.61 -5.85
CA ALA A 132 9.56 8.72 -5.19
C ALA A 132 9.08 8.92 -3.73
N ARG A 133 7.80 8.70 -3.45
CA ARG A 133 7.27 8.75 -2.07
C ARG A 133 7.77 7.59 -1.21
N LEU A 134 7.86 6.39 -1.76
CA LEU A 134 8.43 5.24 -1.05
C LEU A 134 9.91 5.44 -0.76
N GLU A 135 10.67 5.95 -1.72
CA GLU A 135 12.09 6.26 -1.55
C GLU A 135 12.31 7.35 -0.47
N ALA A 136 11.46 8.38 -0.45
CA ALA A 136 11.44 9.36 0.63
C ALA A 136 11.10 8.74 2.00
N SER A 137 10.18 7.76 2.05
CA SER A 137 9.83 7.02 3.26
C SER A 137 10.99 6.14 3.77
N LEU A 138 11.72 5.48 2.86
CA LEU A 138 12.96 4.76 3.17
C LEU A 138 14.00 5.71 3.77
N GLY A 139 14.20 6.87 3.14
CA GLY A 139 15.10 7.91 3.64
C GLY A 139 14.70 8.46 5.03
N GLN A 140 13.40 8.56 5.33
CA GLN A 140 12.93 8.90 6.68
C GLN A 140 13.21 7.78 7.69
N THR A 141 13.11 6.52 7.29
CA THR A 141 13.36 5.38 8.18
C THR A 141 14.83 5.30 8.59
N ALA A 142 15.75 5.46 7.64
CA ALA A 142 17.17 5.56 7.95
C ALA A 142 17.50 6.71 8.93
N ARG A 143 16.74 7.81 8.91
CA ARG A 143 16.87 8.89 9.90
C ARG A 143 16.32 8.49 11.27
N TYR A 144 15.27 7.67 11.35
CA TYR A 144 14.80 7.12 12.61
C TYR A 144 15.85 6.21 13.24
N ASP A 145 16.48 5.35 12.46
CA ASP A 145 17.52 4.45 12.96
C ASP A 145 18.71 5.23 13.52
N ASP A 146 19.15 6.30 12.83
CA ASP A 146 20.20 7.19 13.34
C ASP A 146 19.78 7.92 14.63
N LEU A 147 18.53 8.41 14.72
CA LEU A 147 18.03 9.04 15.93
C LEU A 147 17.93 8.07 17.11
N LEU A 148 17.45 6.84 16.88
CA LEU A 148 17.39 5.79 17.88
C LEU A 148 18.78 5.37 18.34
N ALA A 149 19.72 5.19 17.41
CA ALA A 149 21.11 4.88 17.74
C ALA A 149 21.75 5.98 18.60
N ARG A 150 21.47 7.26 18.30
CA ARG A 150 21.94 8.39 19.12
C ARG A 150 21.29 8.44 20.49
N ALA A 151 19.98 8.18 20.58
CA ALA A 151 19.27 8.12 21.85
C ALA A 151 19.82 6.99 22.73
N ALA A 152 20.06 5.80 22.17
CA ALA A 152 20.69 4.68 22.86
C ALA A 152 22.10 5.04 23.34
N ALA A 153 22.94 5.61 22.46
CA ALA A 153 24.30 6.03 22.84
C ALA A 153 24.32 7.14 23.91
N LEU A 154 23.30 8.01 23.96
CA LEU A 154 23.13 9.00 25.03
C LEU A 154 22.74 8.35 26.36
N ALA A 155 21.81 7.37 26.32
CA ALA A 155 21.41 6.61 27.50
C ALA A 155 22.59 5.82 28.09
N GLU A 156 23.39 5.16 27.25
CA GLU A 156 24.59 4.41 27.68
C GLU A 156 25.66 5.30 28.35
N ARG A 157 25.74 6.58 27.97
CA ARG A 157 26.75 7.51 28.50
C ARG A 157 26.43 8.07 29.88
N GLY A 158 25.24 7.83 30.42
CA GLY A 158 24.89 8.08 31.83
C GLY A 158 25.07 9.50 32.39
N ALA A 159 25.31 10.54 31.58
CA ALA A 159 25.82 11.82 32.08
C ALA A 159 24.75 12.93 32.12
N ALA A 160 24.45 13.36 33.35
CA ALA A 160 23.43 14.33 33.82
C ALA A 160 21.98 13.80 33.77
N ALA A 161 21.64 12.96 34.77
CA ALA A 161 20.48 12.06 34.83
C ALA A 161 19.09 12.67 34.54
N GLU A 162 18.86 13.98 34.75
CA GLU A 162 17.58 14.63 34.42
C GLU A 162 17.59 15.25 33.01
N ALA A 163 18.56 16.11 32.71
CA ALA A 163 18.63 16.80 31.41
C ALA A 163 18.87 15.83 30.24
N GLY A 164 19.55 14.70 30.49
CA GLY A 164 19.72 13.62 29.51
C GLY A 164 18.43 12.84 29.26
N ALA A 165 17.66 12.55 30.32
CA ALA A 165 16.40 11.83 30.22
C ALA A 165 15.33 12.67 29.51
N GLU A 166 15.17 13.95 29.87
CA GLU A 166 14.24 14.86 29.17
C GLU A 166 14.57 14.97 27.68
N ARG A 167 15.86 15.06 27.35
CA ARG A 167 16.30 15.11 25.95
C ARG A 167 16.07 13.80 25.22
N ALA A 168 16.25 12.66 25.89
CA ALA A 168 15.93 11.34 25.32
C ALA A 168 14.43 11.19 25.07
N PHE A 169 13.57 11.59 26.00
CA PHE A 169 12.11 11.60 25.82
C PHE A 169 11.69 12.53 24.68
N ALA A 170 12.23 13.74 24.62
CA ALA A 170 11.95 14.66 23.52
C ALA A 170 12.36 14.09 22.14
N LEU A 171 13.45 13.34 22.07
CA LEU A 171 13.88 12.64 20.86
C LEU A 171 12.94 11.46 20.52
N LEU A 172 12.48 10.71 21.52
CA LEU A 172 11.49 9.65 21.34
C LEU A 172 10.14 10.19 20.87
N ASP A 173 9.63 11.27 21.47
CA ASP A 173 8.40 11.93 21.05
C ASP A 173 8.52 12.46 19.61
N ALA A 174 9.66 13.04 19.26
CA ALA A 174 9.93 13.49 17.90
C ALA A 174 9.97 12.31 16.91
N ALA A 175 10.55 11.17 17.30
CA ALA A 175 10.56 9.96 16.49
C ALA A 175 9.14 9.39 16.32
N VAL A 176 8.34 9.30 17.39
CA VAL A 176 6.94 8.84 17.36
C VAL A 176 6.09 9.76 16.46
N ALA A 177 6.11 11.07 16.68
CA ALA A 177 5.33 12.03 15.90
C ALA A 177 5.72 12.04 14.41
N ALA A 178 6.95 11.66 14.10
CA ALA A 178 7.42 11.53 12.73
C ALA A 178 7.01 10.16 12.15
N ALA A 179 7.06 9.07 12.92
CA ALA A 179 6.55 7.76 12.51
C ALA A 179 5.05 7.79 12.21
N GLU A 180 4.25 8.50 13.02
CA GLU A 180 2.82 8.74 12.76
C GLU A 180 2.58 9.47 11.43
N ARG A 181 3.41 10.48 11.13
CA ARG A 181 3.36 11.18 9.84
C ARG A 181 3.69 10.24 8.68
N ALA A 182 4.72 9.41 8.83
CA ALA A 182 5.09 8.41 7.83
C ALA A 182 3.96 7.39 7.60
N GLU A 183 3.26 6.96 8.65
CA GLU A 183 2.10 6.07 8.54
C GLU A 183 0.91 6.73 7.82
N GLY A 184 0.66 8.01 8.11
CA GLY A 184 -0.32 8.81 7.37
C GLY A 184 0.03 8.93 5.87
N ASP A 185 1.31 9.14 5.55
CA ASP A 185 1.77 9.21 4.16
C ASP A 185 1.69 7.83 3.46
N ARG A 186 1.96 6.73 4.16
CA ARG A 186 1.76 5.36 3.65
C ARG A 186 0.29 5.09 3.33
N THR A 187 -0.62 5.47 4.23
CA THR A 187 -2.06 5.29 4.02
C THR A 187 -2.52 6.01 2.75
N ARG A 188 -2.07 7.26 2.55
CA ARG A 188 -2.37 8.03 1.33
C ARG A 188 -1.74 7.41 0.08
N ALA A 189 -0.53 6.88 0.17
CA ALA A 189 0.12 6.19 -0.96
C ALA A 189 -0.63 4.91 -1.33
N ALA A 190 -1.06 4.11 -0.35
CA ALA A 190 -1.87 2.92 -0.57
C ALA A 190 -3.24 3.25 -1.22
N GLU A 191 -3.91 4.31 -0.75
CA GLU A 191 -5.14 4.80 -1.40
C GLU A 191 -4.91 5.25 -2.86
N MET A 192 -3.80 5.94 -3.13
CA MET A 192 -3.45 6.35 -4.50
C MET A 192 -3.19 5.14 -5.41
N LEU A 193 -2.47 4.13 -4.90
CA LEU A 193 -2.24 2.87 -5.61
C LEU A 193 -3.56 2.13 -5.86
N GLY A 194 -4.45 2.05 -4.87
CA GLY A 194 -5.79 1.48 -5.03
C GLY A 194 -6.59 2.14 -6.16
N ARG A 195 -6.64 3.48 -6.19
CA ARG A 195 -7.31 4.22 -7.28
C ARG A 195 -6.63 4.03 -8.63
N ALA A 196 -5.31 3.89 -8.67
CA ALA A 196 -4.57 3.62 -9.90
C ALA A 196 -4.90 2.23 -10.45
N LEU A 197 -4.98 1.21 -9.59
CA LEU A 197 -5.38 -0.16 -9.95
C LEU A 197 -6.82 -0.20 -10.46
N GLU A 198 -7.78 0.43 -9.76
CA GLU A 198 -9.16 0.57 -10.24
C GLU A 198 -9.26 1.29 -11.60
N GLY A 199 -8.35 2.25 -11.85
CA GLY A 199 -8.22 2.92 -13.14
C GLY A 199 -7.72 1.99 -14.23
N ALA A 200 -6.70 1.17 -13.94
CA ALA A 200 -6.15 0.17 -14.85
C ALA A 200 -7.20 -0.90 -15.21
N GLU A 201 -7.93 -1.43 -14.24
CA GLU A 201 -9.02 -2.40 -14.46
C GLU A 201 -10.12 -1.83 -15.37
N ARG A 202 -10.46 -0.55 -15.21
CA ARG A 202 -11.41 0.13 -16.11
C ARG A 202 -10.88 0.23 -17.54
N LEU A 203 -9.61 0.60 -17.71
CA LEU A 203 -8.97 0.67 -19.03
C LEU A 203 -8.91 -0.71 -19.70
N GLU A 204 -8.56 -1.76 -18.97
CA GLU A 204 -8.62 -3.14 -19.48
C GLU A 204 -10.03 -3.52 -19.95
N GLY A 205 -11.06 -3.15 -19.17
CA GLY A 205 -12.46 -3.35 -19.56
C GLY A 205 -12.87 -2.57 -20.81
N GLU A 206 -12.37 -1.35 -21.00
CA GLU A 206 -12.61 -0.56 -22.21
C GLU A 206 -11.88 -1.13 -23.43
N LEU A 207 -10.64 -1.58 -23.27
CA LEU A 207 -9.87 -2.25 -24.31
C LEU A 207 -10.56 -3.53 -24.78
N ALA A 208 -11.01 -4.38 -23.86
CA ALA A 208 -11.76 -5.59 -24.19
C ALA A 208 -13.04 -5.29 -25.00
N ARG A 209 -13.74 -4.19 -24.70
CA ARG A 209 -14.91 -3.74 -25.48
C ARG A 209 -14.52 -3.22 -26.87
N ARG A 210 -13.41 -2.49 -26.98
CA ARG A 210 -12.88 -2.02 -28.27
C ARG A 210 -12.48 -3.19 -29.15
N ASP A 211 -11.77 -4.18 -28.61
CA ASP A 211 -11.36 -5.39 -29.33
C ASP A 211 -12.57 -6.19 -29.83
N ALA A 212 -13.59 -6.34 -28.98
CA ALA A 212 -14.85 -6.97 -29.39
C ALA A 212 -15.53 -6.20 -30.54
N THR A 213 -15.49 -4.87 -30.52
CA THR A 213 -16.05 -4.02 -31.58
C THR A 213 -15.25 -4.16 -32.88
N ILE A 214 -13.91 -4.17 -32.81
CA ILE A 214 -13.02 -4.37 -33.96
C ILE A 214 -13.28 -5.74 -34.59
N ALA A 215 -13.39 -6.80 -33.77
CA ALA A 215 -13.71 -8.15 -34.25
C ALA A 215 -15.07 -8.20 -34.97
N GLN A 216 -16.08 -7.50 -34.44
CA GLN A 216 -17.38 -7.37 -35.12
C GLN A 216 -17.27 -6.62 -36.45
N GLN A 217 -16.51 -5.52 -36.50
CA GLN A 217 -16.28 -4.74 -37.72
C GLN A 217 -15.55 -5.56 -38.79
N GLN A 218 -14.51 -6.30 -38.42
CA GLN A 218 -13.80 -7.23 -39.31
C GLN A 218 -14.77 -8.28 -39.89
N SER A 219 -15.59 -8.90 -39.05
CA SER A 219 -16.62 -9.85 -39.51
C SER A 219 -17.64 -9.23 -40.47
N LEU A 220 -17.99 -7.94 -40.31
CA LEU A 220 -18.86 -7.23 -41.24
C LEU A 220 -18.16 -6.94 -42.57
N ILE A 221 -16.90 -6.50 -42.53
CA ILE A 221 -16.08 -6.27 -43.73
C ILE A 221 -15.95 -7.57 -44.53
N ASP A 222 -15.62 -8.68 -43.89
CA ASP A 222 -15.50 -9.99 -44.54
C ASP A 222 -16.81 -10.40 -45.23
N ARG A 223 -17.96 -10.15 -44.58
CA ARG A 223 -19.28 -10.41 -45.17
C ARG A 223 -19.57 -9.50 -46.36
N VAL A 224 -19.26 -8.21 -46.28
CA VAL A 224 -19.44 -7.26 -47.39
C VAL A 224 -18.56 -7.65 -48.58
N MET A 225 -17.30 -8.03 -48.34
CA MET A 225 -16.39 -8.51 -49.37
C MET A 225 -16.92 -9.78 -50.03
N ALA A 226 -17.37 -10.77 -49.25
CA ALA A 226 -17.97 -11.99 -49.79
C ALA A 226 -19.26 -11.73 -50.59
N MET A 227 -20.07 -10.73 -50.21
CA MET A 227 -21.22 -10.31 -51.01
C MET A 227 -20.81 -9.62 -52.31
N ALA A 228 -19.80 -8.76 -52.27
CA ALA A 228 -19.25 -8.08 -53.45
C ALA A 228 -18.65 -9.08 -54.45
N GLU A 229 -17.91 -10.08 -53.97
CA GLU A 229 -17.37 -11.17 -54.80
C GLU A 229 -18.49 -11.98 -55.47
N ARG A 230 -19.55 -12.34 -54.74
CA ARG A 230 -20.72 -13.03 -55.33
C ARG A 230 -21.45 -12.16 -56.35
N ALA A 231 -21.63 -10.87 -56.07
CA ALA A 231 -22.27 -9.94 -56.99
C ALA A 231 -21.45 -9.78 -58.29
N ALA A 232 -20.12 -9.69 -58.16
CA ALA A 232 -19.21 -9.65 -59.30
C ALA A 232 -19.26 -10.93 -60.14
N ALA A 233 -19.38 -12.10 -59.50
CA ALA A 233 -19.52 -13.39 -60.19
C ALA A 233 -20.86 -13.54 -60.93
N LEU A 234 -21.93 -12.92 -60.44
CA LEU A 234 -23.26 -12.92 -61.07
C LEU A 234 -23.43 -11.85 -62.15
N ALA A 235 -22.56 -10.82 -62.18
CA ALA A 235 -22.63 -9.78 -63.18
C ALA A 235 -22.44 -10.39 -64.59
N PRO A 236 -23.37 -10.16 -65.53
CA PRO A 236 -23.26 -10.72 -66.87
C PRO A 236 -21.97 -10.21 -67.50
N ALA A 237 -21.17 -11.14 -68.06
CA ALA A 237 -19.93 -10.80 -68.75
C ALA A 237 -20.20 -9.61 -69.68
N PRO A 238 -19.36 -8.55 -69.64
CA PRO A 238 -19.62 -7.34 -70.40
C PRO A 238 -19.85 -7.75 -71.85
N ARG A 239 -21.08 -7.56 -72.34
CA ARG A 239 -21.41 -7.82 -73.73
C ARG A 239 -20.40 -7.01 -74.52
N ARG A 240 -19.47 -7.68 -75.20
CA ARG A 240 -18.55 -7.07 -76.16
C ARG A 240 -19.42 -6.47 -77.26
N ARG A 241 -19.97 -5.28 -77.03
CA ARG A 241 -20.49 -4.42 -78.09
C ARG A 241 -19.28 -4.09 -78.92
N GLY A 242 -19.14 -4.77 -80.06
CA GLY A 242 -18.06 -4.55 -81.00
C GLY A 242 -17.97 -3.05 -81.30
N VAL A 243 -16.87 -2.44 -80.89
CA VAL A 243 -16.55 -1.02 -81.10
C VAL A 243 -16.51 -0.68 -82.61
N LEU A 244 -16.47 -1.70 -83.49
CA LEU A 244 -16.57 -1.54 -84.95
C LEU A 244 -17.92 -1.02 -85.47
N GLY A 245 -18.98 -0.97 -84.66
CA GLY A 245 -20.29 -0.46 -85.11
C GLY A 245 -20.44 1.07 -85.11
N TRP A 246 -19.63 1.80 -84.34
CA TRP A 246 -19.87 3.23 -84.10
C TRP A 246 -19.22 4.17 -85.12
N PHE A 247 -18.20 3.71 -85.87
CA PHE A 247 -17.49 4.55 -86.86
C PHE A 247 -18.09 4.57 -88.28
N LYS A 248 -19.21 3.89 -88.55
CA LYS A 248 -19.78 3.81 -89.92
C LYS A 248 -20.91 4.80 -90.24
N GLY A 249 -21.22 5.77 -89.37
CA GLY A 249 -22.42 6.60 -89.46
C GLY A 249 -22.27 8.11 -89.65
N GLN A 250 -21.12 8.62 -90.13
CA GLN A 250 -20.99 10.04 -90.52
C GLN A 250 -20.51 10.15 -91.98
N LYS A 251 -21.46 10.23 -92.90
CA LYS A 251 -21.30 10.79 -94.25
C LYS A 251 -22.59 11.52 -94.61
#